data_AF-A0A8J3R383-F1
#
_entry.id   AF-A0A8J3R383-F1
#
_cell.length_a   1.000
_cell.length_b   1.000
_cell.length_c   1.000
_cell.angle_alpha   90.00
_cell.angle_beta   90.00
_cell.angle_gamma   90.00
#
_symmetry.space_group_name_H-M   'P 1'
#
loop_
_entity.id
_entity.type
_entity.pdbx_description
1 polymer ?
#
loop_
_entity_poly.entity_id
_entity_poly.type
_entity_poly.pdbx_seq_one_letter_code
_entity_poly.pdbx_strand_id
1 'polypeptide(L)' 'MYAITPGQRLLLAALVAHDLLVIHPASAVARLLADLHAEIIGGRHVG' A
#
# COMPACT_ATOMS: atom_id res chain seq x y z
N MET A 1 -2.24 -3.35 13.30
CA MET A 1 -0.82 -3.78 13.32
C MET A 1 -0.60 -4.65 12.09
N TYR A 2 0.30 -4.25 11.18
CA TYR A 2 0.60 -5.01 9.97
C TYR A 2 1.69 -6.05 10.27
N ALA A 3 1.30 -7.14 10.92
CA ALA A 3 2.22 -8.25 11.17
C ALA A 3 2.51 -8.98 9.85
N ILE A 4 3.77 -9.38 9.65
CA ILE A 4 4.15 -10.27 8.55
C ILE A 4 4.00 -11.70 9.06
N THR A 5 3.15 -12.47 8.40
CA THR A 5 2.85 -13.86 8.77
C THR A 5 3.51 -14.83 7.79
N PRO A 6 3.99 -16.00 8.23
CA PRO A 6 4.51 -17.02 7.31
C PRO A 6 3.48 -17.38 6.23
N GLY A 7 3.94 -17.55 4.98
CA GLY A 7 3.09 -17.86 3.83
C GLY A 7 2.32 -16.68 3.23
N GLN A 8 2.41 -15.49 3.84
CA GLN A 8 1.78 -14.28 3.30
C GLN A 8 2.56 -13.74 2.09
N ARG A 9 1.84 -13.30 1.05
CA ARG A 9 2.43 -12.58 -0.08
C ARG A 9 2.81 -11.16 0.32
N LEU A 10 4.02 -10.73 -0.05
CA LEU A 10 4.57 -9.41 0.23
C LEU A 10 4.96 -8.74 -1.08
N LEU A 11 4.82 -7.41 -1.13
CA LEU A 11 5.34 -6.61 -2.22
C LEU A 11 6.71 -6.06 -1.80
N LEU A 12 7.74 -6.28 -2.61
CA LEU A 12 9.08 -5.76 -2.38
C LEU A 12 9.40 -4.71 -3.44
N ALA A 13 9.93 -3.58 -3.00
CA ALA A 13 10.39 -2.50 -3.86
C ALA A 13 11.85 -2.16 -3.52
N ALA A 14 12.72 -2.22 -4.51
CA ALA A 14 14.11 -1.81 -4.37
C ALA A 14 14.26 -0.34 -4.79
N LEU A 15 14.80 0.48 -3.89
CA LEU A 15 15.17 1.86 -4.14
C LEU A 15 16.71 1.91 -4.22
N VAL A 16 17.23 1.51 -5.38
CA VAL A 16 18.69 1.33 -5.62
C VAL A 16 19.49 2.60 -5.34
N ALA A 17 18.96 3.76 -5.71
CA ALA A 17 19.62 5.06 -5.47
C ALA A 17 19.88 5.35 -3.98
N HIS A 18 19.19 4.65 -3.08
CA HIS A 18 19.29 4.82 -1.64
C HIS A 18 19.76 3.54 -0.92
N ASP A 19 20.18 2.53 -1.69
CA ASP A 19 20.54 1.21 -1.16
C ASP A 19 19.49 0.62 -0.20
N LEU A 20 18.20 0.83 -0.54
CA LEU A 20 17.09 0.50 0.35
C LEU A 20 16.16 -0.55 -0.28
N LEU A 21 15.76 -1.54 0.53
CA LEU A 21 14.71 -2.49 0.20
C LEU A 21 13.48 -2.23 1.08
N VAL A 22 12.35 -1.90 0.46
CA VAL A 22 11.10 -1.64 1.16
C VAL A 22 10.17 -2.84 1.01
N ILE A 23 9.64 -3.31 2.14
CA ILE A 23 8.73 -4.45 2.20
C ILE A 23 7.34 -3.93 2.58
N HIS A 24 6.37 -4.15 1.71
CA HIS A 24 4.98 -3.79 1.96
C HIS A 24 4.13 -5.07 2.16
N PRO A 25 3.51 -5.24 3.34
CA PRO A 25 2.45 -6.23 3.50
C PRO A 25 1.32 -5.98 2.49
N ALA A 26 0.84 -7.03 1.82
CA ALA A 26 -0.23 -6.89 0.83
C ALA A 26 -1.48 -6.20 1.40
N SER A 27 -1.79 -6.43 2.68
CA SER A 27 -2.88 -5.76 3.39
C SER A 27 -2.67 -4.25 3.56
N ALA A 28 -1.42 -3.80 3.70
CA ALA A 28 -1.11 -2.37 3.77
C ALA A 28 -1.34 -1.69 2.42
N VAL A 29 -0.87 -2.31 1.33
CA VAL A 29 -1.10 -1.80 -0.04
C VAL A 29 -2.58 -1.79 -0.38
N ALA A 30 -3.30 -2.88 -0.08
CA ALA A 30 -4.74 -2.98 -0.34
C ALA A 30 -5.53 -1.87 0.38
N ARG A 31 -5.15 -1.56 1.63
CA ARG A 31 -5.79 -0.47 2.38
C ARG A 31 -5.48 0.90 1.78
N LEU A 32 -4.23 1.19 1.44
CA LEU A 32 -3.86 2.46 0.80
C LEU A 32 -4.63 2.67 -0.51
N LEU A 33 -4.79 1.62 -1.32
CA LEU A 33 -5.60 1.68 -2.54
C LEU A 33 -7.08 1.87 -2.24
N ALA A 34 -7.62 1.22 -1.22
CA ALA A 34 -9.01 1.39 -0.82
C ALA A 34 -9.30 2.82 -0.33
N ASP A 35 -8.40 3.38 0.48
CA ASP A 35 -8.50 4.75 0.99
C ASP A 35 -8.40 5.76 -0.17
N LEU A 36 -7.46 5.56 -1.11
CA LEU A 36 -7.33 6.37 -2.32
C LEU A 36 -8.57 6.28 -3.21
N HIS A 37 -9.12 5.09 -3.41
CA HIS A 37 -10.36 4.91 -4.15
C HIS A 37 -11.53 5.62 -3.47
N ALA A 38 -11.63 5.56 -2.14
CA ALA A 38 -12.65 6.28 -1.38
C ALA A 38 -12.51 7.80 -1.52
N GLU A 39 -11.28 8.32 -1.53
CA GLU A 39 -11.00 9.74 -1.77
C GLU A 39 -11.38 10.16 -3.19
N ILE A 40 -10.98 9.39 -4.21
CA ILE A 40 -11.30 9.69 -5.62
C ILE A 40 -12.81 9.61 -5.88
N ILE A 41 -13.49 8.60 -5.32
CA ILE A 41 -14.93 8.39 -5.50
C ILE A 41 -15.75 9.37 -4.66
N GLY A 42 -15.31 9.68 -3.44
CA GLY A 42 -15.96 10.64 -2.55
C GLY A 42 -15.66 12.11 -2.89
N GLY A 43 -14.59 12.37 -3.64
CA GLY A 43 -14.05 13.70 -3.96
C GLY A 43 -14.63 14.38 -5.21
N ARG A 44 -15.82 13.98 -5.69
CA ARG A 44 -16.53 14.75 -6.73
C ARG A 44 -18.06 14.67 -6.59
N HIS A 45 -18.59 15.57 -5.77
CA HIS A 45 -19.77 16.41 -6.06
C HIS A 45 -19.67 17.67 -5.19
N VAL A 46 -18.83 18.62 -5.62
CA VAL A 46 -19.03 20.03 -5.31
C VAL A 46 -19.27 20.69 -6.66
N GLY A 47 -20.55 20.90 -6.95
CA GLY A 47 -20.97 21.92 -7.92
C GLY A 47 -20.88 23.31 -7.31
#